data_AF-A8MBA3-F1
#
_entry.id   AF-A8MBA3-F1
#
_cell.length_a   1.000
_cell.length_b   1.000
_cell.length_c   1.000
_cell.angle_alpha   90.00
_cell.angle_beta   90.00
_cell.angle_gamma   90.00
#
_symmetry.space_group_name_H-M   'P 1'
#
loop_
_entity.id
_entity.type
_entity.pdbx_description
1 polymer ?
#
loop_
_entity_poly.entity_id
_entity_poly.type
_entity_poly.pdbx_seq_one_letter_code
_entity_poly.pdbx_strand_id
1 'polypeptide(L)'
;MVKVSSTLSVSELRRLGEEALSEITRHGQLVVEPVFKTLNKDLANTADRVKVFYMNFIDKYRRGKITFGEGLRNYLSIDGVENLARYLTLTASILSSIRVVRVTKFYDSISGVADYMVKFINNPVKDNGVKLAEEFVKNYGEAEFRQVNDAVKNYALSLRAVARRGGLAKEFAVIRSYINLENFIRNFMTPYSTAHRNKSVRIMIRWIAHESGAPLALKVMLRGQNKLYIPIGDMYTASAVIRSGAYLVLIDDNRVKTLYVNLSKGEVKIPYKVARVIAVKTIRRSSDPIAAEKGAYDIGFNCSNNQCTDCPIDGYCFKFTSFTINLD
;
A
#
# COMPACT_ATOMS: atom_id res chain seq x y z
N MET A 1 -19.89 13.87 -34.96
CA MET A 1 -19.69 14.33 -33.56
C MET A 1 -20.94 13.96 -32.76
N VAL A 2 -20.89 12.91 -31.96
CA VAL A 2 -22.06 12.40 -31.23
C VAL A 2 -22.18 13.14 -29.90
N LYS A 3 -23.28 13.87 -29.71
CA LYS A 3 -23.65 14.54 -28.45
C LYS A 3 -23.78 13.50 -27.34
N VAL A 4 -23.00 13.67 -26.27
CA VAL A 4 -23.21 12.96 -25.02
C VAL A 4 -24.45 13.54 -24.36
N SER A 5 -25.53 12.77 -24.30
CA SER A 5 -26.74 13.13 -23.55
C SER A 5 -26.49 12.93 -22.05
N SER A 6 -26.12 14.00 -21.35
CA SER A 6 -26.20 14.16 -19.88
C SER A 6 -25.96 15.64 -19.55
N THR A 7 -26.84 16.29 -18.81
CA THR A 7 -27.00 17.75 -18.60
C THR A 7 -25.81 18.53 -18.03
N LEU A 8 -24.70 17.89 -17.66
CA LEU A 8 -23.56 18.53 -16.99
C LEU A 8 -22.44 18.89 -17.96
N SER A 9 -21.88 20.08 -17.79
CA SER A 9 -20.68 20.56 -18.47
C SER A 9 -19.43 19.76 -18.05
N VAL A 10 -18.39 19.80 -18.89
CA VAL A 10 -17.09 19.16 -18.60
C VAL A 10 -16.48 19.67 -17.28
N SER A 11 -16.65 20.96 -16.99
CA SER A 11 -16.21 21.58 -15.73
C SER A 11 -16.95 21.01 -14.52
N GLU A 12 -18.26 20.81 -14.63
CA GLU A 12 -19.06 20.22 -13.54
C GLU A 12 -18.68 18.76 -13.29
N LEU A 13 -18.49 17.97 -14.36
CA LEU A 13 -18.03 16.58 -14.24
C LEU A 13 -16.65 16.49 -13.58
N ARG A 14 -15.72 17.36 -13.97
CA ARG A 14 -14.38 17.40 -13.35
C ARG A 14 -14.48 17.72 -11.86
N ARG A 15 -15.26 18.74 -11.48
CA ARG A 15 -15.49 19.12 -10.08
C ARG A 15 -16.03 17.94 -9.26
N LEU A 16 -17.04 17.23 -9.78
CA LEU A 16 -17.60 16.05 -9.11
C LEU A 16 -16.56 14.94 -8.92
N GLY A 17 -15.69 14.74 -9.90
CA GLY A 17 -14.58 13.79 -9.80
C GLY A 17 -13.54 14.21 -8.75
N GLU A 18 -13.23 15.50 -8.67
CA GLU A 18 -12.27 16.05 -7.70
C GLU A 18 -12.79 15.91 -6.27
N GLU A 19 -14.08 16.20 -6.04
CA GLU A 19 -14.75 16.00 -4.76
C GLU A 19 -14.71 14.52 -4.33
N ALA A 20 -15.06 13.60 -5.25
CA ALA A 20 -15.02 12.16 -4.97
C ALA A 20 -13.61 11.67 -4.64
N LEU A 21 -12.60 12.14 -5.38
CA LEU A 21 -11.20 11.79 -5.13
C LEU A 21 -10.69 12.37 -3.80
N SER A 22 -11.13 13.57 -3.43
CA SER A 22 -10.82 14.19 -2.15
C SER A 22 -11.39 13.37 -0.99
N GLU A 23 -12.66 12.95 -1.06
CA GLU A 23 -13.27 12.12 -0.02
C GLU A 23 -12.63 10.74 0.11
N ILE A 24 -12.31 10.08 -1.02
CA ILE A 24 -11.53 8.83 -1.02
C ILE A 24 -10.17 9.04 -0.32
N THR A 25 -9.50 10.16 -0.61
CA THR A 25 -8.20 10.48 0.00
C THR A 25 -8.33 10.69 1.50
N ARG A 26 -9.33 11.47 1.93
CA ARG A 26 -9.62 11.74 3.36
C ARG A 26 -9.92 10.47 4.12
N HIS A 27 -10.77 9.58 3.58
CA HIS A 27 -11.05 8.27 4.18
C HIS A 27 -9.77 7.45 4.33
N GLY A 28 -8.95 7.38 3.28
CA GLY A 28 -7.71 6.60 3.29
C GLY A 28 -6.64 7.07 4.28
N GLN A 29 -6.71 8.32 4.76
CA GLN A 29 -5.87 8.80 5.86
C GLN A 29 -6.22 8.10 7.19
N LEU A 30 -7.48 7.72 7.38
CA LEU A 30 -7.99 7.05 8.59
C LEU A 30 -7.80 5.53 8.55
N VAL A 31 -7.72 4.93 7.36
CA VAL A 31 -7.57 3.49 7.19
C VAL A 31 -6.25 2.99 7.79
N VAL A 32 -6.33 1.99 8.68
CA VAL A 32 -5.15 1.29 9.21
C VAL A 32 -4.82 0.10 8.31
N GLU A 33 -3.60 0.03 7.80
CA GLU A 33 -3.15 -1.12 6.99
C GLU A 33 -3.21 -2.41 7.82
N PRO A 34 -3.72 -3.53 7.27
CA PRO A 34 -3.91 -4.76 8.03
C PRO A 34 -2.62 -5.32 8.66
N VAL A 35 -1.44 -5.08 8.04
CA VAL A 35 -0.15 -5.50 8.60
C VAL A 35 0.10 -4.96 10.02
N PHE A 36 -0.41 -3.79 10.35
CA PHE A 36 -0.19 -3.21 11.68
C PHE A 36 -1.04 -3.91 12.75
N LYS A 37 -2.08 -4.64 12.36
CA LYS A 37 -2.88 -5.48 13.26
C LYS A 37 -2.21 -6.82 13.60
N THR A 38 -1.15 -7.19 12.87
CA THR A 38 -0.40 -8.44 13.11
C THR A 38 0.80 -8.23 14.03
N LEU A 39 1.08 -6.99 14.42
CA LEU A 39 2.18 -6.65 15.31
C LEU A 39 1.88 -7.13 16.74
N ASN A 40 2.88 -7.70 17.41
CA ASN A 40 2.80 -7.88 18.86
C ASN A 40 2.81 -6.51 19.58
N LYS A 41 2.51 -6.51 20.87
CA LYS A 41 2.40 -5.29 21.69
C LYS A 41 3.65 -4.40 21.59
N ASP A 42 4.84 -4.99 21.63
CA ASP A 42 6.10 -4.24 21.58
C ASP A 42 6.32 -3.55 20.24
N LEU A 43 6.09 -4.25 19.12
CA LEU A 43 6.23 -3.69 17.78
C LEU A 43 5.15 -2.66 17.47
N ALA A 44 3.93 -2.86 17.96
CA ALA A 44 2.84 -1.88 17.86
C ALA A 44 3.23 -0.58 18.58
N ASN A 45 3.72 -0.68 19.82
CA ASN A 45 4.22 0.46 20.59
C ASN A 45 5.39 1.17 19.88
N THR A 46 6.30 0.42 19.26
CA THR A 46 7.37 1.00 18.42
C THR A 46 6.80 1.75 17.22
N ALA A 47 5.81 1.19 16.51
CA ALA A 47 5.21 1.87 15.36
C ALA A 47 4.59 3.23 15.76
N ASP A 48 3.89 3.29 16.90
CA ASP A 48 3.32 4.54 17.41
C ASP A 48 4.40 5.54 17.84
N ARG A 49 5.47 5.08 18.51
CA ARG A 49 6.64 5.92 18.83
C ARG A 49 7.28 6.50 17.58
N VAL A 50 7.40 5.72 16.51
CA VAL A 50 7.95 6.17 15.21
C VAL A 50 7.06 7.22 14.56
N LYS A 51 5.73 7.06 14.61
CA LYS A 51 4.78 8.08 14.12
C LYS A 51 4.91 9.40 14.89
N VAL A 52 4.88 9.34 16.22
CA VAL A 52 5.03 10.52 17.09
C VAL A 52 6.38 11.20 16.87
N PHE A 53 7.45 10.42 16.73
CA PHE A 53 8.76 10.93 16.37
C PHE A 53 8.71 11.68 15.04
N TYR A 54 8.13 11.08 13.99
CA TYR A 54 8.11 11.68 12.65
C TYR A 54 7.38 13.03 12.63
N MET A 55 6.21 13.12 13.28
CA MET A 55 5.42 14.36 13.35
C MET A 55 6.20 15.49 14.07
N ASN A 56 6.88 15.16 15.17
CA ASN A 56 7.71 16.12 15.89
C ASN A 56 8.99 16.50 15.11
N PHE A 57 9.60 15.52 14.45
CA PHE A 57 10.80 15.70 13.66
C PHE A 57 10.56 16.61 12.46
N ILE A 58 9.47 16.40 11.71
CA ILE A 58 9.21 17.19 10.51
C ILE A 58 8.91 18.66 10.85
N ASP A 59 8.19 18.94 11.93
CA ASP A 59 7.95 20.31 12.41
C ASP A 59 9.27 21.01 12.79
N LYS A 60 10.09 20.36 13.63
CA LYS A 60 11.38 20.92 14.07
C LYS A 60 12.35 21.09 12.91
N TYR A 61 12.40 20.13 11.99
CA TYR A 61 13.28 20.16 10.81
C TYR A 61 12.90 21.31 9.87
N ARG A 62 11.61 21.49 9.58
CA ARG A 62 11.13 22.61 8.73
C ARG A 62 11.41 23.98 9.35
N ARG A 63 11.38 24.08 10.68
CA ARG A 63 11.72 25.30 11.43
C ARG A 63 13.22 25.52 11.63
N GLY A 64 14.08 24.66 11.08
CA GLY A 64 15.53 24.74 11.25
C GLY A 64 16.02 24.47 12.68
N LYS A 65 15.17 23.90 13.55
CA LYS A 65 15.49 23.65 14.97
C LYS A 65 16.30 22.37 15.20
N ILE A 66 16.39 21.51 14.19
CA ILE A 66 17.14 20.25 14.24
C ILE A 66 17.65 19.91 12.85
N THR A 67 18.87 19.37 12.78
CA THR A 67 19.45 18.84 11.54
C THR A 67 18.89 17.46 11.20
N PHE A 68 19.03 17.03 9.94
CA PHE A 68 18.68 15.65 9.59
C PHE A 68 19.54 14.63 10.36
N GLY A 69 20.81 14.94 10.62
CA GLY A 69 21.72 14.05 11.35
C GLY A 69 21.27 13.81 12.79
N GLU A 70 20.88 14.86 13.50
CA GLU A 70 20.30 14.76 14.85
C GLU A 70 18.97 14.00 14.83
N GLY A 71 18.09 14.31 13.88
CA GLY A 71 16.83 13.58 13.70
C GLY A 71 17.06 12.09 13.45
N LEU A 72 18.02 11.74 12.59
CA LEU A 72 18.37 10.35 12.33
C LEU A 72 18.87 9.62 13.58
N ARG A 73 19.71 10.27 14.41
CA ARG A 73 20.16 9.68 15.68
C ARG A 73 18.98 9.42 16.61
N ASN A 74 18.09 10.39 16.77
CA ASN A 74 16.89 10.27 17.62
C ASN A 74 15.91 9.19 17.11
N TYR A 75 15.79 9.06 15.79
CA TYR A 75 15.02 7.98 15.16
C TYR A 75 15.62 6.60 15.47
N LEU A 76 16.94 6.46 15.30
CA LEU A 76 17.64 5.20 15.54
C LEU A 76 17.70 4.82 17.03
N SER A 77 17.52 5.78 17.93
CA SER A 77 17.39 5.50 19.37
C SER A 77 15.99 5.08 19.80
N ILE A 78 15.00 5.05 18.89
CA ILE A 78 13.68 4.49 19.20
C ILE A 78 13.82 2.99 19.38
N ASP A 79 13.57 2.53 20.60
CA ASP A 79 13.63 1.11 20.93
C ASP A 79 12.69 0.28 20.03
N GLY A 80 13.22 -0.83 19.51
CA GLY A 80 12.53 -1.72 18.57
C GLY A 80 12.43 -1.24 17.10
N VAL A 81 12.94 -0.05 16.73
CA VAL A 81 12.78 0.48 15.35
C VAL A 81 13.36 -0.43 14.27
N GLU A 82 14.51 -1.05 14.56
CA GLU A 82 15.14 -2.03 13.68
C GLU A 82 14.30 -3.30 13.56
N ASN A 83 13.70 -3.77 14.66
CA ASN A 83 12.83 -4.95 14.66
C ASN A 83 11.53 -4.69 13.90
N LEU A 84 10.95 -3.50 14.01
CA LEU A 84 9.80 -3.08 13.20
C LEU A 84 10.14 -3.07 11.71
N ALA A 85 11.27 -2.47 11.33
CA ALA A 85 11.75 -2.47 9.95
C ALA A 85 11.95 -3.89 9.42
N ARG A 86 12.53 -4.78 10.23
CA ARG A 86 12.74 -6.19 9.91
C ARG A 86 11.43 -6.96 9.74
N TYR A 87 10.47 -6.77 10.64
CA TYR A 87 9.17 -7.43 10.61
C TYR A 87 8.38 -7.05 9.35
N LEU A 88 8.27 -5.76 9.05
CA LEU A 88 7.56 -5.27 7.86
C LEU A 88 8.21 -5.79 6.57
N THR A 89 9.54 -5.80 6.52
CA THR A 89 10.29 -6.29 5.35
C THR A 89 10.16 -7.80 5.18
N LEU A 90 10.18 -8.57 6.27
CA LEU A 90 9.94 -10.02 6.24
C LEU A 90 8.52 -10.33 5.77
N THR A 91 7.52 -9.62 6.29
CA THR A 91 6.12 -9.77 5.87
C THR A 91 5.97 -9.51 4.37
N ALA A 92 6.58 -8.44 3.86
CA ALA A 92 6.57 -8.14 2.43
C ALA A 92 7.31 -9.19 1.59
N SER A 93 8.38 -9.78 2.13
CA SER A 93 9.12 -10.88 1.48
C SER A 93 8.25 -12.13 1.35
N ILE A 94 7.59 -12.55 2.44
CA ILE A 94 6.65 -13.68 2.44
C ILE A 94 5.48 -13.40 1.48
N LEU A 95 4.90 -12.19 1.53
CA LEU A 95 3.83 -11.77 0.61
C LEU A 95 4.23 -11.93 -0.86
N SER A 96 5.48 -11.62 -1.20
CA SER A 96 6.00 -11.72 -2.57
C SER A 96 6.12 -13.16 -3.09
N SER A 97 6.12 -14.13 -2.18
CA SER A 97 6.20 -15.56 -2.50
C SER A 97 4.85 -16.22 -2.77
N ILE A 98 3.73 -15.53 -2.54
CA ILE A 98 2.39 -16.11 -2.67
C ILE A 98 1.79 -15.77 -4.03
N ARG A 99 1.42 -16.81 -4.79
CA ARG A 99 0.83 -16.67 -6.14
C ARG A 99 -0.54 -15.98 -6.12
N VAL A 100 -1.43 -16.41 -5.23
CA VAL A 100 -2.79 -15.85 -5.11
C VAL A 100 -2.98 -15.36 -3.68
N VAL A 101 -2.92 -14.05 -3.48
CA VAL A 101 -3.03 -13.46 -2.15
C VAL A 101 -4.50 -13.23 -1.79
N ARG A 102 -5.02 -14.07 -0.90
CA ARG A 102 -6.24 -13.78 -0.11
C ARG A 102 -5.86 -12.89 1.08
N VAL A 103 -6.24 -11.62 1.02
CA VAL A 103 -5.72 -10.58 1.93
C VAL A 103 -5.99 -10.89 3.41
N THR A 104 -7.25 -11.16 3.79
CA THR A 104 -7.61 -11.51 5.18
C THR A 104 -6.85 -12.75 5.65
N LYS A 105 -6.92 -13.84 4.89
CA LYS A 105 -6.20 -15.10 5.19
C LYS A 105 -4.69 -14.90 5.34
N PHE A 106 -4.09 -14.05 4.52
CA PHE A 106 -2.67 -13.77 4.58
C PHE A 106 -2.29 -13.14 5.92
N TYR A 107 -3.00 -12.07 6.32
CA TYR A 107 -2.69 -11.40 7.57
C TYR A 107 -3.06 -12.23 8.80
N ASP A 108 -4.12 -13.04 8.74
CA ASP A 108 -4.44 -14.02 9.79
C ASP A 108 -3.32 -15.06 9.95
N SER A 109 -2.77 -15.54 8.83
CA SER A 109 -1.64 -16.48 8.84
C SER A 109 -0.37 -15.85 9.39
N ILE A 110 -0.10 -14.58 9.05
CA ILE A 110 1.01 -13.79 9.60
C ILE A 110 0.85 -13.62 11.12
N SER A 111 -0.34 -13.25 11.60
CA SER A 111 -0.64 -13.19 13.04
C SER A 111 -0.41 -14.54 13.73
N GLY A 112 -0.85 -15.63 13.10
CA GLY A 112 -0.67 -16.99 13.63
C GLY A 112 0.78 -17.46 13.69
N VAL A 113 1.72 -16.77 13.02
CA VAL A 113 3.16 -17.08 13.09
C VAL A 113 4.00 -15.92 13.64
N ALA A 114 3.38 -14.95 14.32
CA ALA A 114 4.05 -13.74 14.78
C ALA A 114 5.27 -14.06 15.68
N ASP A 115 5.16 -15.04 16.57
CA ASP A 115 6.26 -15.45 17.46
C ASP A 115 7.44 -16.05 16.68
N TYR A 116 7.16 -16.85 15.64
CA TYR A 116 8.19 -17.39 14.75
C TYR A 116 8.88 -16.28 13.95
N MET A 117 8.10 -15.27 13.51
CA MET A 117 8.66 -14.10 12.84
C MET A 117 9.59 -13.33 13.78
N VAL A 118 9.15 -13.03 15.02
CA VAL A 118 9.96 -12.32 16.02
C VAL A 118 11.23 -13.10 16.35
N LYS A 119 11.12 -14.42 16.55
CA LYS A 119 12.28 -15.29 16.78
C LYS A 119 13.26 -15.25 15.61
N PHE A 120 12.76 -15.30 14.38
CA PHE A 120 13.60 -15.31 13.19
C PHE A 120 14.26 -13.95 12.90
N ILE A 121 13.58 -12.82 13.06
CA ILE A 121 14.19 -11.49 12.84
C ILE A 121 15.29 -11.16 13.86
N ASN A 122 15.19 -11.72 15.07
CA ASN A 122 16.19 -11.58 16.12
C ASN A 122 17.35 -12.56 15.92
N ASN A 123 17.08 -13.76 15.40
CA ASN A 123 18.08 -14.79 15.13
C ASN A 123 17.85 -15.48 13.77
N PRO A 124 18.33 -14.89 12.65
CA PRO A 124 18.04 -15.34 11.28
C PRO A 124 18.93 -16.53 10.85
N VAL A 125 18.85 -17.62 11.62
CA VAL A 125 19.47 -18.91 11.29
C VAL A 125 18.53 -19.79 10.47
N LYS A 126 19.11 -20.74 9.73
CA LYS A 126 18.39 -21.63 8.81
C LYS A 126 17.21 -22.32 9.49
N ASP A 127 17.42 -22.90 10.67
CA ASP A 127 16.40 -23.70 11.36
C ASP A 127 15.19 -22.86 11.79
N ASN A 128 15.43 -21.63 12.27
CA ASN A 128 14.34 -20.69 12.59
C ASN A 128 13.57 -20.30 11.33
N GLY A 129 14.28 -20.10 10.21
CA GLY A 129 13.67 -19.76 8.92
C GLY A 129 12.81 -20.90 8.35
N VAL A 130 13.30 -22.14 8.43
CA VAL A 130 12.55 -23.34 8.01
C VAL A 130 11.28 -23.48 8.85
N LYS A 131 11.38 -23.40 10.18
CA LYS A 131 10.22 -23.49 11.08
C LYS A 131 9.18 -22.40 10.80
N LEU A 132 9.62 -21.16 10.58
CA LEU A 132 8.72 -20.08 10.18
C LEU A 132 7.97 -20.40 8.88
N ALA A 133 8.68 -20.91 7.87
CA ALA A 133 8.07 -21.25 6.59
C ALA A 133 7.08 -22.43 6.71
N GLU A 134 7.41 -23.46 7.50
CA GLU A 134 6.53 -24.60 7.78
C GLU A 134 5.21 -24.16 8.44
N GLU A 135 5.31 -23.41 9.54
CA GLU A 135 4.12 -22.95 10.28
C GLU A 135 3.30 -21.95 9.46
N PHE A 136 3.95 -21.09 8.65
CA PHE A 136 3.23 -20.18 7.78
C PHE A 136 2.42 -20.94 6.72
N VAL A 137 3.03 -21.96 6.09
CA VAL A 137 2.35 -22.79 5.09
C VAL A 137 1.23 -23.60 5.71
N LYS A 138 1.43 -24.13 6.91
CA LYS A 138 0.37 -24.82 7.68
C LYS A 138 -0.82 -23.91 7.94
N ASN A 139 -0.60 -22.65 8.32
CA ASN A 139 -1.67 -21.68 8.56
C ASN A 139 -2.34 -21.18 7.26
N TYR A 140 -1.56 -20.97 6.19
CA TYR A 140 -2.08 -20.43 4.92
C TYR A 140 -2.69 -21.50 3.99
N GLY A 141 -2.21 -22.73 4.03
CA GLY A 141 -2.68 -23.91 3.28
C GLY A 141 -2.43 -23.89 1.76
N GLU A 142 -2.54 -22.73 1.10
CA GLU A 142 -2.41 -22.56 -0.36
C GLU A 142 -0.99 -22.13 -0.80
N ALA A 143 -0.08 -21.93 0.16
CA ALA A 143 1.28 -21.46 -0.10
C ALA A 143 2.23 -22.64 -0.27
N GLU A 144 3.15 -22.55 -1.23
CA GLU A 144 4.16 -23.57 -1.43
C GLU A 144 5.34 -23.38 -0.48
N PHE A 145 5.65 -24.40 0.32
CA PHE A 145 6.78 -24.38 1.26
C PHE A 145 8.09 -23.95 0.61
N ARG A 146 8.41 -24.46 -0.58
CA ARG A 146 9.63 -24.08 -1.29
C ARG A 146 9.70 -22.57 -1.53
N GLN A 147 8.60 -21.96 -1.99
CA GLN A 147 8.56 -20.53 -2.32
C GLN A 147 8.69 -19.66 -1.07
N VAL A 148 7.95 -20.00 -0.01
CA VAL A 148 8.01 -19.27 1.27
C VAL A 148 9.39 -19.41 1.90
N ASN A 149 9.96 -20.62 1.94
CA ASN A 149 11.28 -20.89 2.48
C ASN A 149 12.38 -20.14 1.71
N ASP A 150 12.28 -20.09 0.39
CA ASP A 150 13.24 -19.35 -0.44
C ASP A 150 13.12 -17.83 -0.24
N ALA A 151 11.92 -17.30 0.00
CA ALA A 151 11.72 -15.90 0.40
C ALA A 151 12.33 -15.58 1.77
N VAL A 152 12.10 -16.44 2.77
CA VAL A 152 12.67 -16.32 4.12
C VAL A 152 14.21 -16.41 4.09
N LYS A 153 14.77 -17.33 3.30
CA LYS A 153 16.23 -17.42 3.08
C LYS A 153 16.78 -16.18 2.40
N ASN A 154 16.15 -15.72 1.32
CA ASN A 154 16.58 -14.53 0.60
C ASN A 154 16.56 -13.31 1.53
N TYR A 155 15.50 -13.15 2.33
CA TYR A 155 15.43 -12.12 3.36
C TYR A 155 16.62 -12.18 4.32
N ALA A 156 16.98 -13.36 4.85
CA ALA A 156 18.11 -13.49 5.77
C ALA A 156 19.46 -13.12 5.09
N LEU A 157 19.65 -13.49 3.83
CA LEU A 157 20.84 -13.12 3.07
C LEU A 157 20.91 -11.59 2.86
N SER A 158 19.81 -10.97 2.47
CA SER A 158 19.71 -9.51 2.29
C SER A 158 19.91 -8.76 3.60
N LEU A 159 19.40 -9.29 4.72
CA LEU A 159 19.57 -8.70 6.04
C LEU A 159 21.04 -8.68 6.46
N ARG A 160 21.81 -9.75 6.17
CA ARG A 160 23.28 -9.77 6.44
C ARG A 160 24.02 -8.70 5.64
N ALA A 161 23.62 -8.44 4.40
CA ALA A 161 24.23 -7.40 3.57
C ALA A 161 23.96 -5.99 4.13
N VAL A 162 22.77 -5.77 4.71
CA VAL A 162 22.36 -4.50 5.30
C VAL A 162 22.90 -4.28 6.72
N ALA A 163 23.10 -5.35 7.50
CA ALA A 163 23.69 -5.25 8.83
C ALA A 163 25.05 -4.52 8.82
N ARG A 164 25.87 -4.76 7.78
CA ARG A 164 27.16 -4.09 7.58
C ARG A 164 27.07 -2.57 7.33
N ARG A 165 25.89 -2.05 6.98
CA ARG A 165 25.65 -0.63 6.66
C ARG A 165 25.01 0.16 7.80
N GLY A 166 24.77 -0.50 8.94
CA GLY A 166 24.18 0.09 10.14
C GLY A 166 22.69 -0.20 10.31
N GLY A 167 22.20 -1.30 9.72
CA GLY A 167 20.85 -1.80 9.96
C GLY A 167 19.80 -1.30 8.97
N LEU A 168 18.67 -1.99 8.96
CA LEU A 168 17.59 -1.79 8.01
C LEU A 168 16.82 -0.49 8.25
N ALA A 169 16.60 -0.13 9.52
CA ALA A 169 15.96 1.13 9.88
C ALA A 169 16.76 2.34 9.37
N LYS A 170 18.10 2.30 9.51
CA LYS A 170 18.99 3.35 9.01
C LYS A 170 18.96 3.45 7.49
N GLU A 171 19.06 2.32 6.79
CA GLU A 171 19.01 2.31 5.32
C GLU A 171 17.70 2.92 4.80
N PHE A 172 16.54 2.53 5.35
CA PHE A 172 15.27 3.14 4.97
C PHE A 172 15.25 4.66 5.20
N ALA A 173 15.72 5.10 6.36
CA ALA A 173 15.68 6.51 6.74
C ALA A 173 16.51 7.40 5.79
N VAL A 174 17.63 6.90 5.26
CA VAL A 174 18.58 7.70 4.46
C VAL A 174 18.35 7.64 2.95
N ILE A 175 17.53 6.69 2.46
CA ILE A 175 17.16 6.62 1.03
C ILE A 175 16.41 7.89 0.63
N ARG A 176 16.89 8.55 -0.44
CA ARG A 176 16.43 9.89 -0.82
C ARG A 176 15.38 9.92 -1.92
N SER A 177 15.34 8.89 -2.76
CA SER A 177 14.47 8.85 -3.95
C SER A 177 13.54 7.66 -3.87
N TYR A 178 12.35 7.85 -4.45
CA TYR A 178 11.34 6.79 -4.56
C TYR A 178 11.87 5.56 -5.30
N ILE A 179 12.57 5.78 -6.43
CA ILE A 179 13.13 4.70 -7.26
C ILE A 179 14.19 3.89 -6.49
N ASN A 180 15.06 4.57 -5.72
CA ASN A 180 16.06 3.85 -4.92
C ASN A 180 15.40 3.08 -3.79
N LEU A 181 14.29 3.57 -3.23
CA LEU A 181 13.53 2.83 -2.22
C LEU A 181 12.90 1.57 -2.82
N GLU A 182 12.25 1.68 -3.98
CA GLU A 182 11.73 0.51 -4.70
C GLU A 182 12.84 -0.52 -4.96
N ASN A 183 13.98 -0.08 -5.50
CA ASN A 183 15.10 -0.97 -5.81
C ASN A 183 15.72 -1.60 -4.56
N PHE A 184 15.77 -0.86 -3.46
CA PHE A 184 16.26 -1.40 -2.19
C PHE A 184 15.35 -2.50 -1.65
N ILE A 185 14.03 -2.24 -1.59
CA ILE A 185 13.03 -3.21 -1.12
C ILE A 185 13.04 -4.47 -1.99
N ARG A 186 13.17 -4.30 -3.31
CA ARG A 186 13.25 -5.41 -4.28
C ARG A 186 14.31 -6.45 -3.92
N ASN A 187 15.41 -6.07 -3.29
CA ASN A 187 16.49 -6.99 -2.91
C ASN A 187 16.07 -8.00 -1.83
N PHE A 188 14.98 -7.75 -1.11
CA PHE A 188 14.44 -8.65 -0.09
C PHE A 188 13.42 -9.64 -0.65
N MET A 189 13.04 -9.50 -1.92
CA MET A 189 11.98 -10.30 -2.55
C MET A 189 12.54 -11.24 -3.60
N THR A 190 12.06 -12.47 -3.60
CA THR A 190 12.40 -13.48 -4.60
C THR A 190 11.87 -13.11 -5.99
N PRO A 191 12.59 -13.44 -7.09
CA PRO A 191 12.24 -13.02 -8.44
C PRO A 191 11.12 -13.83 -9.12
N TYR A 192 10.40 -14.72 -8.41
CA TYR A 192 9.44 -15.67 -9.01
C TYR A 192 8.39 -15.05 -9.95
N SER A 193 7.90 -13.84 -9.65
CA SER A 193 7.02 -13.09 -10.55
C SER A 193 7.24 -11.61 -10.39
N THR A 194 7.60 -10.95 -11.50
CA THR A 194 7.77 -9.49 -11.56
C THR A 194 6.51 -8.77 -11.07
N ALA A 195 5.31 -9.29 -11.35
CA ALA A 195 4.05 -8.67 -10.93
C ALA A 195 3.81 -8.77 -9.41
N HIS A 196 3.98 -9.95 -8.82
CA HIS A 196 3.79 -10.15 -7.37
C HIS A 196 4.84 -9.41 -6.55
N ARG A 197 6.09 -9.42 -7.03
CA ARG A 197 7.18 -8.61 -6.47
C ARG A 197 6.84 -7.12 -6.54
N ASN A 198 6.43 -6.61 -7.69
CA ASN A 198 6.02 -5.20 -7.84
C ASN A 198 4.89 -4.82 -6.88
N LYS A 199 3.87 -5.68 -6.75
CA LYS A 199 2.76 -5.45 -5.81
C LYS A 199 3.27 -5.36 -4.37
N SER A 200 4.09 -6.32 -3.95
CA SER A 200 4.64 -6.38 -2.59
C SER A 200 5.53 -5.17 -2.28
N VAL A 201 6.35 -4.73 -3.24
CA VAL A 201 7.15 -3.49 -3.11
C VAL A 201 6.24 -2.29 -2.86
N ARG A 202 5.19 -2.12 -3.65
CA ARG A 202 4.26 -0.99 -3.53
C ARG A 202 3.46 -1.01 -2.24
N ILE A 203 3.04 -2.19 -1.79
CA ILE A 203 2.39 -2.37 -0.49
C ILE A 203 3.35 -1.97 0.64
N MET A 204 4.58 -2.45 0.60
CA MET A 204 5.58 -2.11 1.60
C MET A 204 5.89 -0.61 1.62
N ILE A 205 5.95 0.05 0.46
CA ILE A 205 6.12 1.50 0.38
C ILE A 205 4.97 2.24 1.06
N ARG A 206 3.72 1.78 0.90
CA ARG A 206 2.57 2.35 1.65
C ARG A 206 2.77 2.24 3.17
N TRP A 207 3.30 1.10 3.62
CA TRP A 207 3.58 0.89 5.05
C TRP A 207 4.65 1.85 5.57
N ILE A 208 5.71 2.11 4.80
CA ILE A 208 6.92 2.76 5.32
C ILE A 208 7.13 4.22 4.90
N ALA A 209 6.43 4.70 3.87
CA ALA A 209 6.63 6.01 3.25
C ALA A 209 5.39 6.92 3.34
N HIS A 210 4.58 6.74 4.38
CA HIS A 210 3.39 7.54 4.64
C HIS A 210 3.15 7.66 6.16
N GLU A 211 2.60 8.81 6.61
CA GLU A 211 2.43 9.13 8.04
C GLU A 211 1.37 8.27 8.75
N SER A 212 0.34 7.81 8.04
CA SER A 212 -0.63 6.85 8.58
C SER A 212 -0.11 5.41 8.67
N GLY A 213 1.10 5.13 8.15
CA GLY A 213 1.81 3.86 8.31
C GLY A 213 2.85 3.93 9.43
N ALA A 214 4.00 3.29 9.25
CA ALA A 214 5.19 3.45 10.08
C ALA A 214 6.23 4.26 9.29
N PRO A 215 6.43 5.56 9.55
CA PRO A 215 7.26 6.43 8.72
C PRO A 215 8.77 6.15 8.85
N LEU A 216 9.24 5.04 8.27
CA LEU A 216 10.63 4.60 8.28
C LEU A 216 11.46 5.23 7.14
N ALA A 217 10.82 5.61 6.02
CA ALA A 217 11.49 6.17 4.84
C ALA A 217 11.68 7.70 4.95
N LEU A 218 12.34 8.17 6.02
CA LEU A 218 12.38 9.58 6.42
C LEU A 218 12.76 10.55 5.28
N LYS A 219 13.88 10.33 4.57
CA LYS A 219 14.29 11.24 3.49
C LYS A 219 13.37 11.22 2.28
N VAL A 220 12.76 10.08 1.95
CA VAL A 220 11.75 10.00 0.89
C VAL A 220 10.57 10.92 1.23
N MET A 221 10.07 10.82 2.46
CA MET A 221 8.92 11.61 2.90
C MET A 221 9.27 13.10 3.04
N LEU A 222 10.41 13.45 3.65
CA LEU A 222 10.87 14.85 3.79
C LEU A 222 11.00 15.56 2.43
N ARG A 223 11.41 14.83 1.39
CA ARG A 223 11.57 15.36 0.03
C ARG A 223 10.27 15.35 -0.78
N GLY A 224 9.15 14.92 -0.19
CA GLY A 224 7.88 14.73 -0.89
C GLY A 224 7.92 13.66 -1.99
N GLN A 225 8.92 12.77 -1.97
CA GLN A 225 9.10 11.73 -3.00
C GLN A 225 8.06 10.61 -2.88
N ASN A 226 7.40 10.49 -1.72
CA ASN A 226 6.23 9.63 -1.55
C ASN A 226 5.07 10.00 -2.48
N LYS A 227 4.99 11.25 -2.98
CA LYS A 227 4.00 11.66 -3.99
C LYS A 227 4.24 11.03 -5.38
N LEU A 228 5.42 10.47 -5.62
CA LEU A 228 5.72 9.70 -6.84
C LEU A 228 5.19 8.27 -6.78
N TYR A 229 4.51 7.90 -5.70
CA TYR A 229 3.90 6.59 -5.52
C TYR A 229 3.09 6.16 -6.74
N ILE A 230 3.34 4.91 -7.18
CA ILE A 230 2.61 4.29 -8.27
C ILE A 230 1.60 3.31 -7.67
N PRO A 231 0.29 3.61 -7.73
CA PRO A 231 -0.75 2.71 -7.24
C PRO A 231 -0.66 1.33 -7.87
N ILE A 232 -0.98 0.31 -7.08
CA ILE A 232 -1.19 -1.07 -7.50
C ILE A 232 -2.39 -1.13 -8.46
N GLY A 233 -3.50 -0.48 -8.08
CA GLY A 233 -4.76 -0.44 -8.81
C GLY A 233 -5.40 -1.82 -8.96
N ASP A 234 -5.75 -2.47 -7.84
CA ASP A 234 -6.45 -3.75 -7.87
C ASP A 234 -7.95 -3.61 -8.18
N MET A 235 -8.66 -4.75 -8.23
CA MET A 235 -10.07 -4.77 -8.61
C MET A 235 -10.95 -3.97 -7.64
N TYR A 236 -10.66 -4.01 -6.33
CA TYR A 236 -11.39 -3.24 -5.32
C TYR A 236 -11.16 -1.74 -5.50
N THR A 237 -9.89 -1.34 -5.65
CA THR A 237 -9.49 0.04 -5.94
C THR A 237 -10.17 0.56 -7.21
N ALA A 238 -10.14 -0.24 -8.29
CA ALA A 238 -10.72 0.14 -9.57
C ALA A 238 -12.25 0.25 -9.50
N SER A 239 -12.91 -0.69 -8.82
CA SER A 239 -14.34 -0.65 -8.59
C SER A 239 -14.75 0.62 -7.83
N ALA A 240 -14.08 0.94 -6.72
CA ALA A 240 -14.37 2.13 -5.93
C ALA A 240 -14.17 3.43 -6.73
N VAL A 241 -13.10 3.53 -7.53
CA VAL A 241 -12.84 4.70 -8.38
C VAL A 241 -13.92 4.92 -9.44
N ILE A 242 -14.41 3.84 -10.05
CA ILE A 242 -15.46 3.93 -11.06
C ILE A 242 -16.80 4.27 -10.39
N ARG A 243 -17.20 3.53 -9.35
CA ARG A 243 -18.46 3.73 -8.62
C ARG A 243 -18.63 5.13 -8.07
N SER A 244 -17.56 5.66 -7.49
CA SER A 244 -17.52 7.02 -6.91
C SER A 244 -17.61 8.15 -7.92
N GLY A 245 -17.37 7.89 -9.21
CA GLY A 245 -17.19 8.93 -10.21
C GLY A 245 -15.85 9.67 -10.13
N ALA A 246 -14.92 9.25 -9.25
CA ALA A 246 -13.60 9.87 -9.14
C ALA A 246 -12.82 9.83 -10.47
N TYR A 247 -13.11 8.88 -11.35
CA TYR A 247 -12.50 8.82 -12.68
C TYR A 247 -12.78 10.05 -13.55
N LEU A 248 -13.81 10.84 -13.25
CA LEU A 248 -14.16 12.07 -13.97
C LEU A 248 -13.11 13.19 -13.83
N VAL A 249 -12.16 13.10 -12.89
CA VAL A 249 -10.98 14.01 -12.89
C VAL A 249 -10.16 13.89 -14.18
N LEU A 250 -10.31 12.79 -14.91
CA LEU A 250 -9.67 12.51 -16.18
C LEU A 250 -10.61 12.72 -17.36
N ILE A 251 -11.65 13.55 -17.22
CA ILE A 251 -12.68 13.73 -18.26
C ILE A 251 -12.13 14.18 -19.61
N ASP A 252 -10.91 14.72 -19.68
CA ASP A 252 -10.24 15.05 -20.95
C ASP A 252 -9.72 13.82 -21.71
N ASP A 253 -9.55 12.66 -21.06
CA ASP A 253 -9.20 11.40 -21.69
C ASP A 253 -10.42 10.84 -22.44
N ASN A 254 -10.30 10.65 -23.76
CA ASN A 254 -11.39 10.13 -24.59
C ASN A 254 -11.95 8.79 -24.09
N ARG A 255 -11.11 7.94 -23.47
CA ARG A 255 -11.57 6.66 -22.89
C ARG A 255 -12.53 6.89 -21.72
N VAL A 256 -12.28 7.91 -20.92
CA VAL A 256 -13.12 8.29 -19.77
C VAL A 256 -14.43 8.89 -20.24
N LYS A 257 -14.42 9.73 -21.28
CA LYS A 257 -15.65 10.25 -21.90
C LYS A 257 -16.52 9.10 -22.41
N THR A 258 -15.95 8.17 -23.15
CA THR A 258 -16.67 6.98 -23.65
C THR A 258 -17.20 6.13 -22.50
N LEU A 259 -16.39 5.90 -21.46
CA LEU A 259 -16.83 5.16 -20.28
C LEU A 259 -18.03 5.83 -19.61
N TYR A 260 -17.97 7.14 -19.38
CA TYR A 260 -19.05 7.93 -18.79
C TYR A 260 -20.35 7.85 -19.61
N VAL A 261 -20.26 8.00 -20.94
CA VAL A 261 -21.41 7.86 -21.85
C VAL A 261 -22.03 6.47 -21.74
N ASN A 262 -21.20 5.44 -21.73
CA ASN A 262 -21.67 4.06 -21.71
C ASN A 262 -22.32 3.73 -20.37
N LEU A 263 -21.71 4.13 -19.24
CA LEU A 263 -22.28 3.94 -17.91
C LEU A 263 -23.64 4.64 -17.77
N SER A 264 -23.79 5.83 -18.38
CA SER A 264 -25.06 6.57 -18.41
C SER A 264 -26.16 5.89 -19.23
N LYS A 265 -25.81 4.92 -20.09
CA LYS A 265 -26.74 4.21 -20.99
C LYS A 265 -27.17 2.84 -20.46
N GLY A 266 -26.60 2.36 -19.36
CA GLY A 266 -26.95 1.07 -18.77
C GLY A 266 -25.73 0.27 -18.33
N GLU A 267 -25.86 -1.06 -18.35
CA GLU A 267 -24.83 -1.96 -17.86
C GLU A 267 -23.64 -2.09 -18.82
N VAL A 268 -22.43 -1.83 -18.33
CA VAL A 268 -21.19 -1.87 -19.11
C VAL A 268 -20.23 -2.94 -18.59
N LYS A 269 -19.68 -3.76 -19.49
CA LYS A 269 -18.56 -4.64 -19.19
C LYS A 269 -17.24 -3.90 -19.41
N ILE A 270 -16.40 -3.80 -18.37
CA ILE A 270 -15.14 -3.06 -18.40
C ILE A 270 -13.98 -4.03 -18.16
N PRO A 271 -13.08 -4.24 -19.14
CA PRO A 271 -11.91 -5.09 -18.94
C PRO A 271 -11.08 -4.63 -17.75
N TYR A 272 -10.68 -5.54 -16.87
CA TYR A 272 -9.91 -5.20 -15.66
C TYR A 272 -8.67 -4.38 -15.96
N LYS A 273 -7.95 -4.70 -17.04
CA LYS A 273 -6.77 -3.94 -17.49
C LYS A 273 -7.10 -2.46 -17.74
N VAL A 274 -8.29 -2.16 -18.28
CA VAL A 274 -8.76 -0.79 -18.55
C VAL A 274 -9.16 -0.11 -17.23
N ALA A 275 -10.00 -0.78 -16.43
CA ALA A 275 -10.45 -0.27 -15.13
C ALA A 275 -9.26 0.08 -14.22
N ARG A 276 -8.27 -0.82 -14.16
CA ARG A 276 -7.01 -0.62 -13.43
C ARG A 276 -6.22 0.59 -13.92
N VAL A 277 -6.07 0.78 -15.23
CA VAL A 277 -5.33 1.93 -15.79
C VAL A 277 -6.03 3.24 -15.44
N ILE A 278 -7.36 3.28 -15.55
CA ILE A 278 -8.16 4.44 -15.16
C ILE A 278 -7.95 4.73 -13.67
N ALA A 279 -8.09 3.73 -12.81
CA ALA A 279 -7.90 3.86 -11.37
C ALA A 279 -6.50 4.41 -11.02
N VAL A 280 -5.44 3.82 -11.57
CA VAL A 280 -4.06 4.29 -11.35
C VAL A 280 -3.88 5.74 -11.78
N LYS A 281 -4.40 6.13 -12.96
CA LYS A 281 -4.31 7.51 -13.44
C LYS A 281 -5.09 8.47 -12.54
N THR A 282 -6.26 8.08 -12.08
CA THR A 282 -7.14 8.88 -11.20
C THR A 282 -6.50 9.10 -9.83
N ILE A 283 -6.04 8.03 -9.17
CA ILE A 283 -5.41 8.11 -7.87
C ILE A 283 -4.15 8.99 -7.91
N ARG A 284 -3.38 8.96 -9.01
CA ARG A 284 -2.21 9.83 -9.21
C ARG A 284 -2.54 11.33 -9.33
N ARG A 285 -3.81 11.70 -9.54
CA ARG A 285 -4.25 13.11 -9.50
C ARG A 285 -4.49 13.59 -8.07
N SER A 286 -4.55 12.71 -7.08
CA SER A 286 -4.67 13.11 -5.67
C SER A 286 -3.39 13.80 -5.20
N SER A 287 -3.53 14.73 -4.26
CA SER A 287 -2.41 15.32 -3.51
C SER A 287 -1.65 14.29 -2.67
N ASP A 288 -2.30 13.16 -2.35
CA ASP A 288 -1.76 12.04 -1.59
C ASP A 288 -2.18 10.70 -2.22
N PRO A 289 -1.40 10.19 -3.20
CA PRO A 289 -1.73 8.95 -3.90
C PRO A 289 -1.72 7.70 -3.01
N ILE A 290 -1.00 7.72 -1.89
CA ILE A 290 -0.96 6.58 -0.94
C ILE A 290 -2.28 6.55 -0.17
N ALA A 291 -2.69 7.67 0.42
CA ALA A 291 -3.97 7.76 1.12
C ALA A 291 -5.13 7.47 0.16
N ALA A 292 -5.13 8.04 -1.05
CA ALA A 292 -6.16 7.80 -2.03
C ALA A 292 -6.31 6.32 -2.43
N GLU A 293 -5.20 5.59 -2.67
CA GLU A 293 -5.29 4.15 -2.95
C GLU A 293 -5.79 3.37 -1.73
N LYS A 294 -5.33 3.69 -0.52
CA LYS A 294 -5.80 3.05 0.71
C LYS A 294 -7.32 3.19 0.87
N GLY A 295 -7.83 4.41 0.70
CA GLY A 295 -9.26 4.69 0.81
C GLY A 295 -10.05 3.93 -0.25
N ALA A 296 -9.62 3.98 -1.51
CA ALA A 296 -10.30 3.28 -2.60
C ALA A 296 -10.30 1.75 -2.39
N TYR A 297 -9.19 1.18 -1.91
CA TYR A 297 -9.11 -0.24 -1.59
C TYR A 297 -10.09 -0.62 -0.47
N ASP A 298 -10.06 0.11 0.66
CA ASP A 298 -10.91 -0.17 1.81
C ASP A 298 -12.40 -0.04 1.48
N ILE A 299 -12.78 1.04 0.79
CA ILE A 299 -14.14 1.23 0.27
C ILE A 299 -14.49 0.06 -0.65
N GLY A 300 -13.67 -0.25 -1.66
CA GLY A 300 -13.97 -1.31 -2.61
C GLY A 300 -14.11 -2.69 -1.95
N PHE A 301 -13.30 -2.97 -0.92
CA PHE A 301 -13.33 -4.22 -0.17
C PHE A 301 -14.60 -4.34 0.69
N ASN A 302 -14.88 -3.34 1.52
CA ASN A 302 -16.03 -3.34 2.43
C ASN A 302 -17.37 -3.17 1.68
N CYS A 303 -17.38 -2.46 0.57
CA CYS A 303 -18.56 -2.18 -0.26
C CYS A 303 -18.72 -3.14 -1.45
N SER A 304 -17.99 -4.25 -1.45
CA SER A 304 -18.00 -5.22 -2.56
C SER A 304 -19.39 -5.84 -2.80
N ASN A 305 -20.24 -5.91 -1.77
CA ASN A 305 -21.60 -6.45 -1.81
C ASN A 305 -22.71 -5.42 -2.10
N ASN A 306 -22.37 -4.25 -2.67
CA ASN A 306 -23.33 -3.23 -3.13
C ASN A 306 -24.22 -2.55 -2.05
N GLN A 307 -23.93 -2.72 -0.76
CA GLN A 307 -24.57 -1.92 0.28
C GLN A 307 -23.90 -0.54 0.38
N CYS A 308 -24.11 0.29 -0.65
CA CYS A 308 -23.54 1.62 -0.70
C CYS A 308 -24.05 2.55 0.44
N THR A 309 -25.15 2.19 1.12
CA THR A 309 -25.63 2.83 2.35
C THR A 309 -24.67 2.66 3.53
N ASP A 310 -23.93 1.55 3.56
CA ASP A 310 -22.99 1.23 4.64
C ASP A 310 -21.54 1.60 4.27
N CYS A 311 -21.37 2.28 3.13
CA CYS A 311 -20.07 2.67 2.65
C CYS A 311 -19.57 3.95 3.34
N PRO A 312 -18.27 4.03 3.67
CA PRO A 312 -17.67 5.23 4.26
C PRO A 312 -17.76 6.51 3.40
N ILE A 313 -18.24 6.39 2.15
CA ILE A 313 -18.50 7.47 1.19
C ILE A 313 -19.87 7.32 0.52
N ASP A 314 -20.91 7.03 1.30
CA ASP A 314 -22.29 6.81 0.86
C ASP A 314 -22.77 7.77 -0.24
N GLY A 315 -22.57 9.08 -0.07
CA GLY A 315 -22.96 10.13 -1.05
C GLY A 315 -22.22 10.07 -2.39
N TYR A 316 -21.15 9.29 -2.49
CA TYR A 316 -20.36 9.11 -3.71
C TYR A 316 -20.46 7.68 -4.27
N CYS A 317 -20.66 6.66 -3.43
CA CYS A 317 -20.66 5.24 -3.80
C CYS A 317 -21.70 4.88 -4.88
N PHE A 318 -22.81 5.61 -4.95
CA PHE A 318 -23.94 5.31 -5.86
C PHE A 318 -23.85 5.94 -7.26
N LYS A 319 -22.83 6.76 -7.57
CA LYS A 319 -22.86 7.56 -8.81
C LYS A 319 -22.84 6.74 -10.10
N PHE A 320 -22.10 5.63 -10.13
CA PHE A 320 -21.99 4.76 -11.31
C PHE A 320 -21.99 3.27 -10.92
N THR A 321 -23.16 2.65 -10.81
CA THR A 321 -23.30 1.25 -10.33
C THR A 321 -23.61 0.23 -11.42
N SER A 322 -23.93 0.67 -12.64
CA SER A 322 -24.28 -0.18 -13.78
C SER A 322 -23.05 -0.71 -14.54
N PHE A 323 -22.14 -1.40 -13.85
CA PHE A 323 -21.00 -2.03 -14.51
C PHE A 323 -20.53 -3.33 -13.88
N THR A 324 -19.86 -4.12 -14.69
CA THR A 324 -19.13 -5.31 -14.26
C THR A 324 -17.68 -5.25 -14.74
N ILE A 325 -16.74 -5.63 -13.88
CA ILE A 325 -15.32 -5.77 -14.26
C ILE A 325 -15.09 -7.23 -14.66
N ASN A 326 -14.72 -7.47 -15.91
CA ASN A 326 -14.31 -8.79 -16.40
C ASN A 326 -12.80 -8.97 -16.26
N LEU A 327 -12.40 -10.14 -15.76
CA LEU A 327 -11.00 -10.50 -15.46
C LEU A 327 -10.25 -11.10 -16.66
N ASP A 328 -10.89 -11.13 -17.84
CA ASP A 328 -10.38 -11.69 -19.10
C ASP A 328 -8.89 -11.47 -19.36
#